data_AF-A0A517ZH43-F1
#
_entry.id   AF-A0A517ZH43-F1
#
_cell.length_a   1.000
_cell.length_b   1.000
_cell.length_c   1.000
_cell.angle_alpha   90.00
_cell.angle_beta   90.00
_cell.angle_gamma   90.00
#
_symmetry.space_group_name_H-M   'P 1'
#
loop_
_entity.id
_entity.type
_entity.pdbx_description
1 polymer ?
#
loop_
_entity_poly.entity_id
_entity_poly.type
_entity_poly.pdbx_seq_one_letter_code
_entity_poly.pdbx_strand_id
1 'polypeptide(L)'
;MGAWGYGILQNDTAQDGMCEAAGQLQSMLPGFAEHPGPETAARLSATIGMCLQFSRYLFDADSPCHSHLLKAIEANNRYFIELPGEAENILLSILGGRGLDLADCGAVLPNDLERAFHGFEPSEFPTQKAFGERHEDLFRHPESTRFTQNFVDSLVKQVDEGFADEDVVDDLSRDGEFMGPLGLLLIIEPCKIDSGKFTQWREQFQDVWGDREPSNDDMEAKFEASYRPCVELALDYGLRKFTE
;
A
#
# COMPACT_ATOMS: atom_id res chain seq x y z
N MET A 1 2.39 -24.22 -1.37
CA MET A 1 1.37 -23.29 -0.82
C MET A 1 2.14 -22.01 -0.49
N GLY A 2 1.86 -20.91 -1.19
CA GLY A 2 2.51 -19.60 -1.03
C GLY A 2 1.73 -18.64 -0.11
N ALA A 3 0.77 -19.17 0.65
CA ALA A 3 -0.02 -18.44 1.61
C ALA A 3 0.38 -18.84 3.04
N TRP A 4 0.56 -17.84 3.90
CA TRP A 4 1.01 -17.99 5.30
C TRP A 4 -0.09 -17.67 6.31
N GLY A 5 -1.24 -17.21 5.82
CA GLY A 5 -2.44 -16.87 6.57
C GLY A 5 -3.64 -16.73 5.64
N TYR A 6 -4.70 -16.11 6.15
CA TYR A 6 -5.99 -16.05 5.47
C TYR A 6 -6.43 -14.62 5.12
N GLY A 7 -5.72 -13.59 5.59
CA GLY A 7 -5.96 -12.22 5.18
C GLY A 7 -5.36 -11.91 3.80
N ILE A 8 -5.86 -10.87 3.13
CA ILE A 8 -5.47 -10.56 1.75
C ILE A 8 -3.99 -10.19 1.58
N LEU A 9 -3.31 -9.81 2.68
CA LEU A 9 -1.89 -9.44 2.71
C LEU A 9 -1.01 -10.50 3.39
N GLN A 10 -1.54 -11.70 3.61
CA GLN A 10 -0.83 -12.82 4.25
C GLN A 10 -0.42 -13.93 3.25
N ASN A 11 -0.41 -13.64 1.95
CA ASN A 11 0.22 -14.49 0.93
C ASN A 11 1.48 -13.81 0.37
N ASP A 12 2.44 -14.61 -0.10
CA ASP A 12 3.73 -14.12 -0.63
C ASP A 12 3.50 -13.12 -1.77
N THR A 13 2.65 -13.47 -2.72
CA THR A 13 2.43 -12.66 -3.92
C THR A 13 1.89 -11.27 -3.60
N ALA A 14 0.96 -11.13 -2.65
CA ALA A 14 0.46 -9.83 -2.24
C ALA A 14 1.55 -9.00 -1.55
N GLN A 15 2.46 -9.64 -0.81
CA GLN A 15 3.62 -8.95 -0.26
C GLN A 15 4.60 -8.51 -1.36
N ASP A 16 4.80 -9.34 -2.39
CA ASP A 16 5.60 -8.99 -3.55
C ASP A 16 4.99 -7.77 -4.28
N GLY A 17 3.68 -7.75 -4.52
CA GLY A 17 2.99 -6.61 -5.13
C GLY A 17 3.09 -5.33 -4.30
N MET A 18 3.02 -5.43 -2.96
CA MET A 18 3.31 -4.28 -2.08
C MET A 18 4.77 -3.82 -2.20
N CYS A 19 5.71 -4.76 -2.30
CA CYS A 19 7.13 -4.45 -2.47
C CYS A 19 7.41 -3.82 -3.83
N GLU A 20 6.72 -4.25 -4.89
CA GLU A 20 6.81 -3.64 -6.22
C GLU A 20 6.30 -2.20 -6.18
N ALA A 21 5.11 -1.98 -5.61
CA ALA A 21 4.55 -0.63 -5.44
C ALA A 21 5.50 0.30 -4.66
N ALA A 22 6.11 -0.20 -3.59
CA ALA A 22 7.15 0.55 -2.87
C ALA A 22 8.40 0.77 -3.73
N GLY A 23 8.85 -0.23 -4.49
CA GLY A 23 9.98 -0.15 -5.41
C GLY A 23 9.78 0.92 -6.48
N GLN A 24 8.57 1.05 -7.03
CA GLN A 24 8.20 2.09 -7.99
C GLN A 24 8.43 3.49 -7.39
N LEU A 25 7.96 3.74 -6.17
CA LEU A 25 8.21 5.00 -5.45
C LEU A 25 9.70 5.25 -5.18
N GLN A 26 10.40 4.23 -4.69
CA GLN A 26 11.82 4.33 -4.35
C GLN A 26 12.71 4.59 -5.59
N SER A 27 12.32 4.06 -6.74
CA SER A 27 13.03 4.26 -8.01
C SER A 27 13.04 5.72 -8.47
N MET A 28 12.12 6.56 -7.97
CA MET A 28 12.03 7.98 -8.33
C MET A 28 12.99 8.87 -7.53
N LEU A 29 13.52 8.39 -6.40
CA LEU A 29 14.36 9.18 -5.49
C LEU A 29 15.59 9.80 -6.17
N PRO A 30 16.37 9.09 -7.02
CA PRO A 30 17.48 9.69 -7.73
C PRO A 30 17.05 10.89 -8.60
N GLY A 31 15.92 10.78 -9.31
CA GLY A 31 15.39 11.86 -10.14
C GLY A 31 14.99 13.09 -9.34
N PHE A 32 14.50 12.92 -8.10
CA PHE A 32 14.21 14.05 -7.21
C PHE A 32 15.49 14.79 -6.77
N ALA A 33 16.61 14.09 -6.63
CA ALA A 33 17.89 14.71 -6.29
C ALA A 33 18.50 15.48 -7.47
N GLU A 34 18.33 14.98 -8.70
CA GLU A 34 18.88 15.58 -9.92
C GLU A 34 18.16 16.86 -10.36
N HIS A 35 16.88 17.00 -10.02
CA HIS A 35 16.04 18.12 -10.46
C HIS A 35 15.30 18.80 -9.29
N PRO A 36 16.03 19.41 -8.34
CA PRO A 36 15.41 19.97 -7.15
C PRO A 36 14.60 21.23 -7.49
N GLY A 37 13.43 21.35 -6.88
CA GLY A 37 12.48 22.44 -7.13
C GLY A 37 11.26 22.32 -6.22
N PRO A 38 10.38 23.34 -6.16
CA PRO A 38 9.20 23.32 -5.30
C PRO A 38 8.26 22.13 -5.60
N GLU A 39 7.98 21.89 -6.88
CA GLU A 39 7.15 20.74 -7.28
C GLU A 39 7.83 19.40 -6.94
N THR A 40 9.15 19.31 -7.15
CA THR A 40 9.93 18.11 -6.83
C THR A 40 9.93 17.84 -5.32
N ALA A 41 10.10 18.88 -4.50
CA ALA A 41 10.04 18.78 -3.05
C ALA A 41 8.66 18.28 -2.59
N ALA A 42 7.58 18.78 -3.19
CA ALA A 42 6.22 18.30 -2.92
C ALA A 42 6.01 16.82 -3.32
N ARG A 43 6.54 16.38 -4.47
CA ARG A 43 6.48 14.96 -4.89
C ARG A 43 7.32 14.06 -3.99
N LEU A 44 8.50 14.51 -3.58
CA LEU A 44 9.33 13.82 -2.60
C LEU A 44 8.62 13.70 -1.26
N SER A 45 7.96 14.77 -0.79
CA SER A 45 7.13 14.77 0.43
C SER A 45 6.05 13.70 0.37
N ALA A 46 5.28 13.64 -0.72
CA ALA A 46 4.24 12.62 -0.92
C ALA A 46 4.83 11.20 -0.96
N THR A 47 5.95 11.02 -1.67
CA THR A 47 6.65 9.73 -1.78
C THR A 47 7.06 9.21 -0.41
N ILE A 48 7.67 10.07 0.41
CA ILE A 48 8.06 9.74 1.78
C ILE A 48 6.84 9.42 2.63
N GLY A 49 5.77 10.21 2.53
CA GLY A 49 4.55 9.99 3.30
C GLY A 49 3.86 8.65 2.99
N MET A 50 3.91 8.19 1.73
CA MET A 50 3.43 6.86 1.35
C MET A 50 4.35 5.77 1.91
N CYS A 51 5.66 5.92 1.76
CA CYS A 51 6.62 4.96 2.28
C CYS A 51 6.61 4.85 3.81
N LEU A 52 6.33 5.92 4.56
CA LEU A 52 6.14 5.84 6.02
C LEU A 52 4.99 4.90 6.38
N GLN A 53 3.91 4.87 5.59
CA GLN A 53 2.75 4.04 5.86
C GLN A 53 2.98 2.55 5.54
N PHE A 54 3.72 2.20 4.49
CA PHE A 54 3.81 0.79 4.06
C PHE A 54 5.20 0.29 3.65
N SER A 55 6.25 1.12 3.75
CA SER A 55 7.61 0.77 3.34
C SER A 55 8.67 1.25 4.34
N ARG A 56 8.60 0.71 5.56
CA ARG A 56 9.63 0.88 6.61
C ARG A 56 11.06 0.70 6.08
N TYR A 57 11.25 -0.24 5.16
CA TYR A 57 12.54 -0.58 4.56
C TYR A 57 13.26 0.62 3.93
N LEU A 58 12.54 1.63 3.43
CA LEU A 58 13.17 2.83 2.88
C LEU A 58 14.00 3.61 3.92
N PHE A 59 13.59 3.56 5.18
CA PHE A 59 14.20 4.33 6.26
C PHE A 59 15.30 3.57 7.00
N ASP A 60 15.47 2.28 6.71
CA ASP A 60 16.55 1.47 7.26
C ASP A 60 17.91 1.91 6.69
N ALA A 61 18.89 2.17 7.55
CA ALA A 61 20.22 2.60 7.12
C ALA A 61 20.95 1.53 6.28
N ASP A 62 20.61 0.25 6.47
CA ASP A 62 21.17 -0.86 5.69
C ASP A 62 20.46 -1.04 4.33
N SER A 63 19.39 -0.28 4.07
CA SER A 63 18.70 -0.29 2.79
C SER A 63 19.52 0.41 1.70
N PRO A 64 19.66 -0.19 0.49
CA PRO A 64 20.36 0.46 -0.62
C PRO A 64 19.68 1.77 -1.05
N CYS A 65 18.37 1.90 -0.82
CA CYS A 65 17.59 3.09 -1.16
C CYS A 65 17.77 4.23 -0.16
N HIS A 66 18.26 3.97 1.06
CA HIS A 66 18.39 4.98 2.11
C HIS A 66 19.31 6.14 1.69
N SER A 67 20.43 5.82 1.04
CA SER A 67 21.35 6.85 0.55
C SER A 67 20.73 7.74 -0.54
N HIS A 68 19.81 7.20 -1.37
CA HIS A 68 19.08 7.99 -2.36
C HIS A 68 18.01 8.87 -1.71
N LEU A 69 17.34 8.37 -0.68
CA LEU A 69 16.41 9.16 0.13
C LEU A 69 17.11 10.39 0.71
N LEU A 70 18.21 10.20 1.43
CA LEU A 70 18.92 11.30 2.08
C LEU A 70 19.39 12.34 1.06
N LYS A 71 19.96 11.90 -0.07
CA LYS A 71 20.37 12.80 -1.17
C LYS A 71 19.20 13.60 -1.74
N ALA A 72 18.04 12.97 -1.94
CA ALA A 72 16.85 13.64 -2.45
C ALA A 72 16.35 14.72 -1.47
N ILE A 73 16.35 14.40 -0.16
CA ILE A 73 15.98 15.35 0.89
C ILE A 73 16.96 16.52 0.93
N GLU A 74 18.28 16.25 0.96
CA GLU A 74 19.32 17.28 0.98
C GLU A 74 19.24 18.23 -0.23
N ALA A 75 19.06 17.68 -1.44
CA ALA A 75 18.95 18.47 -2.66
C ALA A 75 17.73 19.40 -2.67
N ASN A 76 16.63 18.98 -2.04
CA ASN A 76 15.37 19.73 -2.02
C ASN A 76 15.17 20.58 -0.75
N ASN A 77 16.04 20.49 0.26
CA ASN A 77 15.88 21.10 1.58
C ASN A 77 15.45 22.59 1.52
N ARG A 78 16.09 23.39 0.67
CA ARG A 78 15.77 24.83 0.51
C ARG A 78 14.32 25.13 0.07
N TYR A 79 13.62 24.15 -0.51
CA TYR A 79 12.26 24.27 -1.00
C TYR A 79 11.22 23.76 0.01
N PHE A 80 11.63 23.16 1.12
CA PHE A 80 10.69 22.67 2.14
C PHE A 80 9.91 23.79 2.82
N ILE A 81 10.44 25.01 2.81
CA ILE A 81 9.73 26.22 3.28
C ILE A 81 8.43 26.50 2.50
N GLU A 82 8.28 25.93 1.30
CA GLU A 82 7.07 26.05 0.48
C GLU A 82 6.03 24.95 0.80
N LEU A 83 6.40 23.96 1.62
CA LEU A 83 5.51 22.89 2.06
C LEU A 83 4.64 23.35 3.24
N PRO A 84 3.37 22.95 3.29
CA PRO A 84 2.46 23.33 4.36
C PRO A 84 2.70 22.52 5.65
N GLY A 85 2.31 23.11 6.78
CA GLY A 85 2.21 22.43 8.06
C GLY A 85 3.55 21.92 8.60
N GLU A 86 3.56 20.69 9.11
CA GLU A 86 4.75 20.07 9.71
C GLU A 86 5.61 19.29 8.71
N ALA A 87 5.30 19.35 7.40
CA ALA A 87 6.01 18.58 6.38
C ALA A 87 7.53 18.83 6.41
N GLU A 88 7.96 20.09 6.52
CA GLU A 88 9.39 20.44 6.65
C GLU A 88 10.03 19.75 7.86
N ASN A 89 9.38 19.82 9.04
CA ASN A 89 9.91 19.24 10.27
C ASN A 89 10.05 17.71 10.18
N ILE A 90 9.09 17.04 9.54
CA ILE A 90 9.14 15.59 9.32
C ILE A 90 10.30 15.23 8.39
N LEU A 91 10.45 15.93 7.26
CA LEU A 91 11.53 15.69 6.29
C LEU A 91 12.91 15.95 6.91
N LEU A 92 13.06 17.00 7.70
CA LEU A 92 14.29 17.29 8.44
C LEU A 92 14.56 16.28 9.56
N SER A 93 13.52 15.73 10.19
CA SER A 93 13.67 14.66 11.19
C SER A 93 14.21 13.38 10.56
N ILE A 94 13.76 13.04 9.35
CA ILE A 94 14.28 11.91 8.57
C ILE A 94 15.76 12.15 8.24
N LEU A 95 16.13 13.35 7.79
CA LEU A 95 17.52 13.71 7.57
C LEU A 95 18.37 13.59 8.86
N GLY A 96 17.77 13.89 10.01
CA GLY A 96 18.35 13.69 11.34
C GLY A 96 18.38 12.24 11.84
N GLY A 97 18.02 11.26 11.00
CA GLY A 97 18.07 9.83 11.34
C GLY A 97 16.84 9.29 12.08
N ARG A 98 15.74 10.05 12.16
CA ARG A 98 14.50 9.62 12.85
C ARG A 98 13.51 8.91 11.93
N GLY A 99 13.90 8.56 10.70
CA GLY A 99 13.01 7.94 9.71
C GLY A 99 12.40 6.61 10.17
N LEU A 100 13.19 5.74 10.80
CA LEU A 100 12.68 4.47 11.33
C LEU A 100 11.68 4.68 12.47
N ASP A 101 11.97 5.59 13.41
CA ASP A 101 11.06 5.89 14.51
C ASP A 101 9.70 6.37 13.99
N LEU A 102 9.69 7.19 12.94
CA LEU A 102 8.46 7.66 12.29
C LEU A 102 7.70 6.51 11.59
N ALA A 103 8.42 5.60 10.92
CA ALA A 103 7.82 4.44 10.27
C ALA A 103 7.32 3.37 11.27
N ASP A 104 7.93 3.30 12.46
CA ASP A 104 7.59 2.36 13.54
C ASP A 104 6.43 2.86 14.43
N CYS A 105 6.02 4.13 14.28
CA CYS A 105 4.76 4.62 14.84
C CYS A 105 3.60 3.90 14.14
N GLY A 106 3.14 2.79 14.74
CA GLY A 106 2.12 1.93 14.14
C GLY A 106 0.74 2.60 14.06
N ALA A 107 0.15 2.60 12.87
CA ALA A 107 -1.23 3.00 12.69
C ALA A 107 -2.19 1.99 13.34
N VAL A 108 -3.25 2.50 13.96
CA VAL A 108 -4.38 1.67 14.39
C VAL A 108 -5.34 1.52 13.21
N LEU A 109 -5.38 0.34 12.61
CA LEU A 109 -6.34 0.03 11.56
C LEU A 109 -7.74 -0.15 12.14
N PRO A 110 -8.80 0.26 11.42
CA PRO A 110 -10.16 -0.15 11.77
C PRO A 110 -10.26 -1.68 11.78
N ASN A 111 -11.03 -2.24 12.73
CA ASN A 111 -11.19 -3.69 12.90
C ASN A 111 -11.57 -4.44 11.60
N ASP A 112 -12.41 -3.84 10.75
CA ASP A 112 -12.80 -4.44 9.48
C ASP A 112 -11.58 -4.58 8.55
N LEU A 113 -10.74 -3.54 8.50
CA LEU A 113 -9.55 -3.52 7.66
C LEU A 113 -8.44 -4.43 8.21
N GLU A 114 -8.28 -4.47 9.54
CA GLU A 114 -7.37 -5.41 10.20
C GLU A 114 -7.73 -6.86 9.88
N ARG A 115 -9.02 -7.21 9.95
CA ARG A 115 -9.51 -8.55 9.58
C ARG A 115 -9.35 -8.84 8.09
N ALA A 116 -9.63 -7.88 7.23
CA ALA A 116 -9.43 -8.03 5.80
C ALA A 116 -7.95 -8.34 5.47
N PHE A 117 -7.01 -7.63 6.10
CA PHE A 117 -5.58 -7.78 5.84
C PHE A 117 -4.95 -9.00 6.50
N HIS A 118 -5.40 -9.37 7.69
CA HIS A 118 -4.70 -10.33 8.55
C HIS A 118 -5.55 -11.55 8.94
N GLY A 119 -6.78 -11.66 8.44
CA GLY A 119 -7.69 -12.75 8.75
C GLY A 119 -8.42 -12.57 10.08
N PHE A 120 -9.31 -13.53 10.38
CA PHE A 120 -10.14 -13.52 11.58
C PHE A 120 -9.47 -14.19 12.79
N GLU A 121 -8.49 -15.05 12.53
CA GLU A 121 -7.70 -15.73 13.55
C GLU A 121 -6.38 -15.00 13.73
N PRO A 122 -5.91 -14.77 14.97
CA PRO A 122 -4.58 -14.21 15.20
C PRO A 122 -3.52 -15.06 14.53
N SER A 123 -2.73 -14.44 13.66
CA SER A 123 -1.59 -15.10 13.04
C SER A 123 -0.32 -14.81 13.85
N GLU A 124 0.50 -15.83 14.08
CA GLU A 124 1.85 -15.66 14.67
C GLU A 124 2.89 -15.32 13.60
N PHE A 125 2.47 -14.90 12.40
CA PHE A 125 3.33 -14.70 11.25
C PHE A 125 4.33 -13.55 11.49
N PRO A 126 5.65 -13.84 11.60
CA PRO A 126 6.64 -12.82 11.97
C PRO A 126 6.80 -11.70 10.95
N THR A 127 6.44 -11.94 9.69
CA THR A 127 6.49 -11.00 8.57
C THR A 127 5.13 -10.41 8.24
N GLN A 128 4.17 -10.47 9.17
CA GLN A 128 2.93 -9.70 9.06
C GLN A 128 3.28 -8.23 8.90
N LYS A 129 2.81 -7.61 7.80
CA LYS A 129 3.08 -6.21 7.52
C LYS A 129 2.39 -5.33 8.56
N ALA A 130 3.18 -4.48 9.21
CA ALA A 130 2.68 -3.36 9.99
C ALA A 130 2.59 -2.11 9.10
N PHE A 131 1.67 -1.23 9.45
CA PHE A 131 1.48 0.05 8.76
C PHE A 131 1.90 1.19 9.68
N GLY A 132 2.63 2.15 9.15
CA GLY A 132 3.01 3.36 9.87
C GLY A 132 1.88 4.40 9.86
N GLU A 133 1.96 5.35 10.79
CA GLU A 133 1.03 6.46 10.89
C GLU A 133 1.02 7.34 9.63
N ARG A 134 -0.16 7.87 9.32
CA ARG A 134 -0.32 8.84 8.25
C ARG A 134 0.07 10.23 8.73
N HIS A 135 1.08 10.81 8.12
CA HIS A 135 1.45 12.21 8.30
C HIS A 135 0.78 13.10 7.23
N GLU A 136 -0.43 13.60 7.52
CA GLU A 136 -1.26 14.34 6.56
C GLU A 136 -0.55 15.51 5.87
N ASP A 137 0.30 16.25 6.61
CA ASP A 137 1.01 17.42 6.10
C ASP A 137 1.91 17.11 4.91
N LEU A 138 2.42 15.87 4.80
CA LEU A 138 3.25 15.45 3.67
C LEU A 138 2.50 15.44 2.34
N PHE A 139 1.17 15.49 2.37
CA PHE A 139 0.28 15.39 1.21
C PHE A 139 -0.47 16.68 0.87
N ARG A 140 -0.47 17.67 1.77
CA ARG A 140 -1.33 18.87 1.67
C ARG A 140 -0.98 19.80 0.50
N HIS A 141 0.25 19.77 0.00
CA HIS A 141 0.62 20.57 -1.16
C HIS A 141 -0.11 20.04 -2.43
N PRO A 142 -0.64 20.90 -3.33
CA PRO A 142 -1.40 20.44 -4.49
C PRO A 142 -0.63 19.46 -5.40
N GLU A 143 0.67 19.70 -5.59
CA GLU A 143 1.54 18.76 -6.33
C GLU A 143 1.71 17.42 -5.62
N SER A 144 1.77 17.40 -4.28
CA SER A 144 1.81 16.18 -3.49
C SER A 144 0.53 15.38 -3.69
N THR A 145 -0.63 16.03 -3.55
CA THR A 145 -1.94 15.41 -3.78
C THR A 145 -2.06 14.86 -5.21
N ARG A 146 -1.67 15.64 -6.22
CA ARG A 146 -1.69 15.20 -7.63
C ARG A 146 -0.79 13.98 -7.85
N PHE A 147 0.40 13.99 -7.28
CA PHE A 147 1.34 12.88 -7.39
C PHE A 147 0.81 11.62 -6.70
N THR A 148 0.27 11.74 -5.49
CA THR A 148 -0.38 10.63 -4.79
C THR A 148 -1.55 10.06 -5.60
N GLN A 149 -2.38 10.91 -6.20
CA GLN A 149 -3.47 10.44 -7.07
C GLN A 149 -2.94 9.66 -8.28
N ASN A 150 -1.91 10.15 -8.97
CA ASN A 150 -1.32 9.43 -10.11
C ASN A 150 -0.77 8.04 -9.71
N PHE A 151 -0.16 7.94 -8.52
CA PHE A 151 0.29 6.66 -7.99
C PHE A 151 -0.89 5.74 -7.69
N VAL A 152 -1.94 6.25 -7.05
CA VAL A 152 -3.19 5.51 -6.79
C VAL A 152 -3.83 5.04 -8.09
N ASP A 153 -3.90 5.86 -9.13
CA ASP A 153 -4.45 5.48 -10.44
C ASP A 153 -3.66 4.31 -11.06
N SER A 154 -2.35 4.26 -10.84
CA SER A 154 -1.50 3.15 -11.29
C SER A 154 -1.78 1.86 -10.51
N LEU A 155 -2.06 1.94 -9.21
CA LEU A 155 -2.46 0.80 -8.39
C LEU A 155 -3.86 0.30 -8.77
N VAL A 156 -4.81 1.21 -9.02
CA VAL A 156 -6.15 0.86 -9.53
C VAL A 156 -6.04 0.07 -10.83
N LYS A 157 -5.15 0.48 -11.74
CA LYS A 157 -4.91 -0.25 -12.98
C LYS A 157 -4.37 -1.68 -12.74
N GLN A 158 -3.43 -1.86 -11.79
CA GLN A 158 -2.92 -3.20 -11.44
C GLN A 158 -4.03 -4.08 -10.87
N VAL A 159 -4.89 -3.52 -10.02
CA VAL A 159 -6.04 -4.24 -9.45
C VAL A 159 -7.08 -4.58 -10.52
N ASP A 160 -7.36 -3.66 -11.45
CA ASP A 160 -8.22 -3.91 -12.61
C ASP A 160 -7.70 -5.08 -13.46
N GLU A 161 -6.40 -5.10 -13.76
CA GLU A 161 -5.76 -6.15 -14.55
C GLU A 161 -5.83 -7.50 -13.82
N GLY A 162 -5.57 -7.51 -12.51
CA GLY A 162 -5.62 -8.73 -11.70
C GLY A 162 -7.02 -9.34 -11.58
N PHE A 163 -8.06 -8.54 -11.30
CA PHE A 163 -9.43 -9.06 -11.23
C PHE A 163 -10.02 -9.39 -12.62
N ALA A 164 -9.47 -8.86 -13.71
CA ALA A 164 -9.91 -9.20 -15.06
C ALA A 164 -9.38 -10.54 -15.57
N ASP A 165 -8.36 -11.11 -14.93
CA ASP A 165 -7.75 -12.39 -15.29
C ASP A 165 -8.33 -13.51 -14.41
N GLU A 166 -9.23 -14.32 -14.97
CA GLU A 166 -9.90 -15.41 -14.26
C GLU A 166 -8.91 -16.46 -13.72
N ASP A 167 -7.82 -16.74 -14.43
CA ASP A 167 -6.82 -17.74 -13.99
C ASP A 167 -6.08 -17.23 -12.73
N VAL A 168 -5.74 -15.94 -12.73
CA VAL A 168 -5.12 -15.26 -11.57
C VAL A 168 -6.08 -15.20 -10.38
N VAL A 169 -7.36 -14.88 -10.63
CA VAL A 169 -8.39 -14.87 -9.58
C VAL A 169 -8.66 -16.28 -9.06
N ASP A 170 -8.57 -17.33 -9.87
CA ASP A 170 -8.77 -18.71 -9.43
C ASP A 170 -7.69 -19.17 -8.43
N ASP A 171 -6.44 -18.69 -8.58
CA ASP A 171 -5.30 -19.05 -7.72
C ASP A 171 -4.65 -17.86 -7.01
N LEU A 172 -5.45 -17.08 -6.28
CA LEU A 172 -4.96 -15.95 -5.44
C LEU A 172 -3.89 -16.34 -4.42
N SER A 173 -3.74 -17.63 -4.11
CA SER A 173 -2.72 -18.12 -3.19
C SER A 173 -1.31 -18.14 -3.80
N ARG A 174 -1.22 -18.17 -5.13
CA ARG A 174 0.03 -18.27 -5.90
C ARG A 174 0.24 -17.15 -6.90
N ASP A 175 -0.84 -16.49 -7.35
CA ASP A 175 -0.80 -15.45 -8.39
C ASP A 175 -1.48 -14.14 -7.94
N GLY A 176 -1.86 -14.03 -6.66
CA GLY A 176 -2.61 -12.90 -6.10
C GLY A 176 -1.80 -11.62 -5.86
N GLU A 177 -0.85 -11.27 -6.74
CA GLU A 177 0.07 -10.14 -6.55
C GLU A 177 -0.66 -8.79 -6.42
N PHE A 178 -1.68 -8.60 -7.24
CA PHE A 178 -2.52 -7.39 -7.26
C PHE A 178 -3.31 -7.15 -5.94
N MET A 179 -3.40 -8.16 -5.05
CA MET A 179 -4.01 -7.99 -3.73
C MET A 179 -3.18 -7.08 -2.82
N GLY A 180 -1.86 -6.98 -3.06
CA GLY A 180 -0.99 -6.00 -2.41
C GLY A 180 -1.39 -4.56 -2.73
N PRO A 181 -1.40 -4.16 -4.02
CA PRO A 181 -1.99 -2.91 -4.49
C PRO A 181 -3.40 -2.65 -3.96
N LEU A 182 -4.30 -3.65 -3.96
CA LEU A 182 -5.64 -3.51 -3.38
C LEU A 182 -5.57 -3.07 -1.91
N GLY A 183 -4.73 -3.72 -1.09
CA GLY A 183 -4.54 -3.32 0.30
C GLY A 183 -4.01 -1.89 0.45
N LEU A 184 -3.07 -1.48 -0.40
CA LEU A 184 -2.53 -0.11 -0.39
C LEU A 184 -3.60 0.94 -0.70
N LEU A 185 -4.52 0.67 -1.64
CA LEU A 185 -5.63 1.58 -1.95
C LEU A 185 -6.53 1.86 -0.73
N LEU A 186 -6.66 0.89 0.19
CA LEU A 186 -7.49 1.03 1.38
C LEU A 186 -6.85 1.89 2.47
N ILE A 187 -5.52 2.08 2.46
CA ILE A 187 -4.81 2.89 3.46
C ILE A 187 -4.36 4.25 2.94
N ILE A 188 -4.04 4.38 1.64
CA ILE A 188 -3.48 5.63 1.09
C ILE A 188 -4.52 6.74 1.13
N GLU A 189 -4.12 7.89 1.68
CA GLU A 189 -4.92 9.11 1.69
C GLU A 189 -4.02 10.38 1.66
N PRO A 190 -4.45 11.47 1.01
CA PRO A 190 -5.72 11.63 0.32
C PRO A 190 -5.70 11.02 -1.09
N CYS A 191 -6.79 10.39 -1.50
CA CYS A 191 -7.00 9.94 -2.87
C CYS A 191 -8.49 9.85 -3.20
N LYS A 192 -8.80 9.72 -4.48
CA LYS A 192 -10.13 9.46 -5.00
C LYS A 192 -10.09 8.22 -5.88
N ILE A 193 -11.02 7.32 -5.66
CA ILE A 193 -11.21 6.14 -6.49
C ILE A 193 -12.71 6.10 -6.82
N ASP A 194 -13.06 5.75 -8.06
CA ASP A 194 -14.45 5.49 -8.40
C ASP A 194 -14.93 4.28 -7.60
N SER A 195 -15.92 4.48 -6.73
CA SER A 195 -16.41 3.40 -5.88
C SER A 195 -17.05 2.26 -6.67
N GLY A 196 -17.48 2.52 -7.92
CA GLY A 196 -17.93 1.49 -8.87
C GLY A 196 -16.86 0.46 -9.21
N LYS A 197 -15.57 0.79 -9.03
CA LYS A 197 -14.46 -0.18 -9.17
C LYS A 197 -14.54 -1.32 -8.16
N PHE A 198 -14.87 -1.02 -6.91
CA PHE A 198 -15.00 -2.05 -5.88
C PHE A 198 -16.20 -2.97 -6.14
N THR A 199 -17.28 -2.43 -6.71
CA THR A 199 -18.40 -3.26 -7.18
C THR A 199 -17.99 -4.15 -8.34
N GLN A 200 -17.30 -3.61 -9.34
CA GLN A 200 -16.81 -4.37 -10.48
C GLN A 200 -15.87 -5.51 -10.04
N TRP A 201 -14.87 -5.21 -9.21
CA TRP A 201 -13.92 -6.20 -8.69
C TRP A 201 -14.61 -7.29 -7.87
N ARG A 202 -15.66 -6.94 -7.10
CA ARG A 202 -16.49 -7.90 -6.40
C ARG A 202 -17.20 -8.85 -7.36
N GLU A 203 -17.83 -8.31 -8.40
CA GLU A 203 -18.53 -9.13 -9.40
C GLU A 203 -17.55 -10.11 -10.06
N GLN A 204 -16.39 -9.63 -10.51
CA GLN A 204 -15.34 -10.47 -11.10
C GLN A 204 -14.82 -11.56 -10.15
N PHE A 205 -14.60 -11.21 -8.89
CA PHE A 205 -14.22 -12.19 -7.86
C PHE A 205 -15.32 -13.24 -7.64
N GLN A 206 -16.58 -12.82 -7.59
CA GLN A 206 -17.73 -13.71 -7.37
C GLN A 206 -18.03 -14.60 -8.58
N ASP A 207 -17.74 -14.17 -9.80
CA ASP A 207 -17.90 -15.01 -10.99
C ASP A 207 -16.97 -16.24 -10.93
N VAL A 208 -15.78 -16.10 -10.32
CA VAL A 208 -14.81 -17.21 -10.17
C VAL A 208 -15.04 -17.99 -8.87
N TRP A 209 -15.24 -17.30 -7.73
CA TRP A 209 -15.30 -17.92 -6.39
C TRP A 209 -16.73 -18.16 -5.86
N GLY A 210 -17.76 -17.65 -6.54
CA GLY A 210 -19.13 -17.61 -6.05
C GLY A 210 -19.72 -19.00 -5.81
N ASP A 211 -19.64 -19.84 -6.84
CA ASP A 211 -20.22 -21.18 -6.93
C ASP A 211 -19.15 -22.29 -6.98
N ARG A 212 -17.89 -21.96 -6.67
CA ARG A 212 -16.78 -22.92 -6.70
C ARG A 212 -17.05 -24.06 -5.71
N GLU A 213 -16.98 -25.30 -6.20
CA GLU A 213 -16.98 -26.46 -5.31
C GLU A 213 -15.70 -26.41 -4.45
N PRO A 214 -15.79 -26.66 -3.13
CA PRO A 214 -14.62 -26.67 -2.28
C PRO A 214 -13.55 -27.61 -2.82
N SER A 215 -12.27 -27.21 -2.73
CA SER A 215 -11.17 -28.09 -3.10
C SER A 215 -11.26 -29.45 -2.37
N ASN A 216 -10.86 -30.52 -3.06
CA ASN A 216 -10.72 -31.84 -2.45
C ASN A 216 -9.48 -31.93 -1.53
N ASP A 217 -8.63 -30.91 -1.54
CA ASP A 217 -7.53 -30.74 -0.59
C ASP A 217 -8.00 -29.95 0.64
N ASP A 218 -7.96 -30.57 1.83
CA ASP A 218 -8.46 -29.98 3.07
C ASP A 218 -7.79 -28.64 3.42
N MET A 219 -6.51 -28.46 3.07
CA MET A 219 -5.79 -27.21 3.37
C MET A 219 -6.21 -26.09 2.42
N GLU A 220 -6.35 -26.41 1.14
CA GLU A 220 -6.84 -25.48 0.12
C GLU A 220 -8.29 -25.07 0.40
N ALA A 221 -9.17 -26.03 0.70
CA ALA A 221 -10.55 -25.75 1.10
C ALA A 221 -10.64 -24.86 2.36
N LYS A 222 -9.77 -25.09 3.35
CA LYS A 222 -9.69 -24.24 4.55
C LYS A 222 -9.22 -22.83 4.21
N PHE A 223 -8.21 -22.71 3.36
CA PHE A 223 -7.72 -21.43 2.87
C PHE A 223 -8.85 -20.67 2.18
N GLU A 224 -9.50 -21.28 1.20
CA GLU A 224 -10.59 -20.67 0.42
C GLU A 224 -11.72 -20.16 1.33
N ALA A 225 -12.18 -21.01 2.26
CA ALA A 225 -13.24 -20.68 3.19
C ALA A 225 -12.91 -19.49 4.12
N SER A 226 -11.62 -19.32 4.45
CA SER A 226 -11.16 -18.27 5.37
C SER A 226 -10.73 -16.99 4.64
N TYR A 227 -10.23 -17.12 3.41
CA TYR A 227 -9.73 -16.04 2.58
C TYR A 227 -10.87 -15.28 1.91
N ARG A 228 -11.89 -15.98 1.40
CA ARG A 228 -13.04 -15.36 0.72
C ARG A 228 -13.72 -14.25 1.56
N PRO A 229 -14.05 -14.46 2.85
CA PRO A 229 -14.62 -13.38 3.67
C PRO A 229 -13.70 -12.17 3.84
N CYS A 230 -12.38 -12.36 3.78
CA CYS A 230 -11.41 -11.26 3.90
C CYS A 230 -11.39 -10.39 2.64
N VAL A 231 -11.48 -11.00 1.45
CA VAL A 231 -11.62 -10.29 0.16
C VAL A 231 -12.90 -9.46 0.15
N GLU A 232 -14.04 -10.07 0.50
CA GLU A 232 -15.32 -9.38 0.54
C GLU A 232 -15.31 -8.18 1.49
N LEU A 233 -14.71 -8.35 2.68
CA LEU A 233 -14.57 -7.29 3.67
C LEU A 233 -13.68 -6.14 3.18
N ALA A 234 -12.60 -6.45 2.45
CA ALA A 234 -11.74 -5.44 1.82
C ALA A 234 -12.50 -4.61 0.78
N LEU A 235 -13.25 -5.28 -0.09
CA LEU A 235 -14.04 -4.63 -1.12
C LEU A 235 -15.20 -3.80 -0.53
N ASP A 236 -15.85 -4.30 0.53
CA ASP A 236 -16.90 -3.58 1.27
C ASP A 236 -16.35 -2.35 1.99
N TYR A 237 -15.16 -2.47 2.56
CA TYR A 237 -14.47 -1.34 3.17
C TYR A 237 -14.14 -0.27 2.13
N GLY A 238 -13.57 -0.66 0.99
CA GLY A 238 -13.28 0.25 -0.12
C GLY A 238 -14.53 0.95 -0.66
N LEU A 239 -15.61 0.20 -0.89
CA LEU A 239 -16.89 0.75 -1.35
C LEU A 239 -17.40 1.84 -0.39
N ARG A 240 -17.38 1.58 0.92
CA ARG A 240 -17.79 2.57 1.94
C ARG A 240 -16.86 3.79 1.95
N LYS A 241 -15.54 3.54 2.01
CA LYS A 241 -14.51 4.59 2.07
C LYS A 241 -14.63 5.60 0.93
N PHE A 242 -14.97 5.15 -0.28
CA PHE A 242 -14.96 5.99 -1.48
C PHE A 242 -16.36 6.41 -1.98
N THR A 243 -17.43 6.02 -1.29
CA THR A 243 -18.81 6.48 -1.60
C THR A 243 -19.23 7.69 -0.76
N GLU A 244 -18.66 7.85 0.42
CA GLU A 244 -18.87 8.99 1.33
C GLU A 244 -18.10 10.25 0.88
#